data_AF-B4GN02-F1
#
_entry.id   AF-B4GN02-F1
#
_cell.length_a   1.000
_cell.length_b   1.000
_cell.length_c   1.000
_cell.angle_alpha   90.00
_cell.angle_beta   90.00
_cell.angle_gamma   90.00
#
_symmetry.space_group_name_H-M   'P 1'
#
loop_
_entity.id
_entity.type
_entity.pdbx_description
1 polymer ?
#
loop_
_entity_poly.entity_id
_entity_poly.type
_entity_poly.pdbx_seq_one_letter_code
_entity_poly.pdbx_strand_id
1 'polypeptide(L)'
;MITSARRKTLEQRELFYKLSTGPDGAKREVQLNRMQHRAARKRVVDSSAFVALPGKLDHATVLAYTVGGGRPEGTSHNGNENEGTTTLSPVLQSKEFKETNF
;
A
#
# COMPACT_ATOMS: atom_id res chain seq x y z
N MET A 1 9.96 15.01 3.57
CA MET A 1 10.35 14.21 4.76
C MET A 1 9.12 13.46 5.25
N ILE A 2 9.19 12.13 5.32
CA ILE A 2 8.16 11.32 6.00
C ILE A 2 8.39 11.44 7.50
N THR A 3 7.36 11.79 8.25
CA THR A 3 7.42 11.81 9.71
C THR A 3 7.30 10.38 10.24
N SER A 4 8.12 10.03 11.24
CA SER A 4 8.11 8.72 11.90
C SER A 4 6.72 8.31 12.40
N ALA A 5 5.85 9.26 12.75
CA ALA A 5 4.49 8.99 13.24
C ALA A 5 3.62 8.22 12.23
N ARG A 6 3.47 8.72 10.99
CA ARG A 6 2.67 8.06 9.93
C ARG A 6 3.21 6.68 9.55
N ARG A 7 4.53 6.51 9.56
CA ARG A 7 5.16 5.19 9.34
C ARG A 7 4.86 4.22 10.47
N LYS A 8 5.08 4.65 11.72
CA LYS A 8 4.82 3.84 12.92
C LYS A 8 3.38 3.35 13.00
N THR A 9 2.41 4.18 12.63
CA THR A 9 1.00 3.76 12.62
C THR A 9 0.71 2.62 11.65
N LEU A 10 1.44 2.52 10.53
CA LEU A 10 1.24 1.47 9.53
C LEU A 10 2.02 0.18 9.83
N GLU A 11 2.92 0.25 10.80
CA GLU A 11 3.74 -0.87 11.30
C GLU A 11 3.15 -1.49 12.57
N GLN A 12 1.99 -1.02 13.04
CA GLN A 12 1.34 -1.52 14.25
C GLN A 12 0.97 -3.00 14.14
N ARG A 13 1.23 -3.76 15.22
CA ARG A 13 0.96 -5.22 15.32
C ARG A 13 -0.49 -5.58 15.02
N GLU A 14 -1.43 -4.72 15.39
CA GLU A 14 -2.87 -4.88 15.18
C GLU A 14 -3.28 -4.91 13.70
N LEU A 15 -2.41 -4.43 12.80
CA LEU A 15 -2.62 -4.50 11.36
C LEU A 15 -2.25 -5.86 10.77
N PHE A 16 -1.52 -6.68 11.53
CA PHE A 16 -1.00 -7.98 11.10
C PHE A 16 -1.65 -9.15 11.83
N TYR A 17 -2.11 -8.94 13.05
CA TYR A 17 -2.66 -9.97 13.92
C TYR A 17 -4.01 -9.56 14.46
N LYS A 18 -4.92 -10.53 14.54
CA LYS A 18 -6.21 -10.39 15.22
C LYS A 18 -6.22 -11.31 16.43
N LEU A 19 -6.68 -10.79 17.57
CA LEU A 19 -6.98 -11.61 18.73
C LEU A 19 -8.22 -12.46 18.43
N SER A 20 -8.06 -13.77 18.37
CA SER A 20 -9.15 -14.73 18.34
C SER A 20 -9.27 -15.40 19.70
N THR A 21 -10.51 -15.66 20.12
CA THR A 21 -10.77 -16.43 21.34
C THR A 21 -11.07 -17.85 20.89
N GLY A 22 -10.25 -18.80 21.34
CA GLY A 22 -10.44 -20.21 21.07
C GLY A 22 -11.64 -20.79 21.84
N PRO A 23 -12.06 -22.03 21.52
CA PRO A 23 -13.15 -22.71 22.23
C PRO A 23 -12.87 -22.92 23.72
N ASP A 24 -11.59 -22.90 24.11
CA ASP A 24 -11.09 -23.02 25.49
C ASP A 24 -11.00 -21.66 26.22
N GLY A 25 -11.56 -20.58 25.65
CA GLY A 25 -11.48 -19.22 26.20
C GLY A 25 -10.09 -18.56 26.10
N ALA A 26 -9.06 -19.30 25.68
CA ALA A 26 -7.71 -18.78 25.46
C ALA A 26 -7.68 -17.77 24.31
N LYS A 27 -7.15 -16.58 24.57
CA LYS A 27 -6.88 -15.57 23.54
C LYS A 27 -5.59 -15.91 22.82
N ARG A 28 -5.67 -16.08 21.50
CA ARG A 28 -4.50 -16.31 20.64
C ARG A 28 -4.46 -15.24 19.55
N GLU A 29 -3.25 -14.83 19.21
CA GLU A 29 -3.06 -13.96 18.06
C GLU A 29 -3.03 -14.81 16.79
N VAL A 30 -3.96 -14.51 15.88
CA VAL A 30 -4.03 -15.14 14.56
C VAL A 30 -3.55 -14.14 13.54
N GLN A 31 -2.54 -14.54 12.76
CA GLN A 31 -2.04 -13.70 11.69
C GLN A 31 -3.12 -13.53 10.62
N LEU A 32 -3.34 -12.27 10.23
CA LEU A 32 -4.25 -11.90 9.17
C LEU A 32 -3.65 -12.27 7.80
N ASN A 33 -4.52 -12.57 6.83
CA ASN A 33 -4.11 -12.80 5.45
C ASN A 33 -3.74 -11.47 4.77
N ARG A 34 -3.00 -11.52 3.65
CA ARG A 34 -2.58 -10.36 2.84
C ARG A 34 -3.73 -9.41 2.51
N MET A 35 -4.90 -9.96 2.15
CA MET A 35 -6.10 -9.16 1.88
C MET A 35 -6.65 -8.45 3.13
N GLN A 36 -6.55 -9.10 4.29
CA GLN A 36 -6.99 -8.55 5.57
C GLN A 36 -6.01 -7.49 6.09
N HIS A 37 -4.69 -7.70 5.93
CA HIS A 37 -3.68 -6.66 6.20
C HIS A 37 -3.99 -5.40 5.41
N ARG A 38 -4.31 -5.57 4.13
CA ARG A 38 -4.64 -4.46 3.25
C ARG A 38 -5.89 -3.70 3.70
N ALA A 39 -6.97 -4.42 4.03
CA ALA A 39 -8.20 -3.81 4.51
C ALA A 39 -8.02 -3.11 5.86
N ALA A 40 -7.27 -3.69 6.79
CA ALA A 40 -6.95 -3.09 8.08
C ALA A 40 -6.14 -1.80 7.91
N ARG A 41 -5.10 -1.84 7.07
CA ARG A 41 -4.26 -0.66 6.80
C ARG A 41 -5.02 0.44 6.07
N LYS A 42 -5.85 0.09 5.08
CA LYS A 42 -6.70 1.07 4.39
C LYS A 42 -7.59 1.83 5.38
N ARG A 43 -8.23 1.12 6.33
CA ARG A 43 -9.04 1.77 7.38
C ARG A 43 -8.25 2.75 8.24
N VAL A 44 -6.97 2.45 8.53
CA VAL A 44 -6.11 3.38 9.26
C VAL A 44 -5.77 4.59 8.41
N VAL A 45 -5.40 4.40 7.13
CA VAL A 45 -5.07 5.50 6.22
C VAL A 45 -6.26 6.44 6.00
N ASP A 46 -7.47 5.88 5.87
CA ASP A 46 -8.71 6.62 5.66
C ASP A 46 -9.24 7.28 6.96
N SER A 47 -8.63 6.99 8.12
CA SER A 47 -9.04 7.54 9.42
C SER A 47 -8.61 9.00 9.58
N SER A 48 -9.50 9.82 10.15
CA SER A 48 -9.21 11.21 10.49
C SER A 48 -8.00 11.35 11.41
N ALA A 49 -7.78 10.38 12.31
CA ALA A 49 -6.62 10.36 13.20
C ALA A 49 -5.31 10.24 12.43
N PHE A 50 -5.28 9.49 11.33
CA PHE A 50 -4.09 9.33 10.50
C PHE A 50 -3.85 10.56 9.62
N VAL A 51 -4.91 11.15 9.07
CA VAL A 51 -4.83 12.39 8.28
C VAL A 51 -4.32 13.56 9.13
N ALA A 52 -4.74 13.63 10.39
CA ALA A 52 -4.30 14.65 11.34
C ALA A 52 -2.81 14.55 11.72
N LEU A 53 -2.15 13.42 11.47
CA LEU A 53 -0.71 13.30 11.70
C LEU A 53 0.04 14.21 10.71
N PRO A 54 0.98 15.04 11.18
CA PRO A 54 1.78 15.89 10.29
C PRO A 54 2.63 15.04 9.33
N GLY A 55 3.07 15.64 8.22
CA GLY A 55 4.00 15.01 7.27
C GLY A 55 3.33 14.33 6.06
N LYS A 56 4.15 13.87 5.10
CA LYS A 56 3.70 13.10 3.92
C LYS A 56 4.11 11.63 4.08
N LEU A 57 3.34 10.72 3.51
CA LEU A 57 3.71 9.31 3.45
C LEU A 57 4.81 9.11 2.39
N ASP A 58 5.70 8.13 2.59
CA ASP A 58 6.75 7.85 1.62
C ASP A 58 6.18 7.15 0.40
N HIS A 59 6.80 7.39 -0.75
CA HIS A 59 6.29 6.93 -2.04
C HIS A 59 6.18 5.41 -2.10
N ALA A 60 7.14 4.68 -1.53
CA ALA A 60 7.11 3.21 -1.48
C ALA A 60 5.91 2.70 -0.67
N THR A 61 5.63 3.33 0.46
CA THR A 61 4.48 3.02 1.30
C THR A 61 3.15 3.33 0.58
N VAL A 62 3.05 4.45 -0.13
CA VAL A 62 1.88 4.78 -0.96
C VAL A 62 1.69 3.78 -2.12
N LEU A 63 2.76 3.41 -2.82
CA LEU A 63 2.74 2.43 -3.90
C LEU A 63 2.30 1.05 -3.42
N ALA A 64 2.79 0.60 -2.26
CA ALA A 64 2.35 -0.65 -1.64
C ALA A 64 0.83 -0.70 -1.42
N TYR A 65 0.19 0.46 -1.21
CA TYR A 65 -1.26 0.55 -1.04
C TYR A 65 -2.03 0.70 -2.36
N THR A 66 -1.51 1.42 -3.34
CA THR A 66 -2.20 1.68 -4.62
C THR A 66 -2.11 0.48 -5.57
N VAL A 67 -0.98 -0.23 -5.63
CA VAL A 67 -0.68 -1.19 -6.71
C VAL A 67 -1.48 -2.50 -6.64
N GLY A 68 -2.08 -2.87 -5.49
CA GLY A 68 -3.00 -4.01 -5.44
C GLY A 68 -4.46 -3.67 -5.82
N GLY A 69 -4.76 -2.40 -6.09
CA GLY A 69 -6.11 -1.87 -6.19
C GLY A 69 -6.50 -1.83 -7.66
N GLY A 70 -6.82 -2.99 -8.24
CA GLY A 70 -7.41 -3.03 -9.57
C GLY A 70 -8.77 -2.35 -9.58
N ARG A 71 -8.78 -1.02 -9.77
CA ARG A 71 -9.74 -0.21 -10.55
C ARG A 71 -9.41 1.27 -10.31
N PRO A 72 -9.22 2.08 -11.38
CA PRO A 72 -9.16 3.52 -11.25
C PRO A 72 -10.60 4.01 -11.15
N GLU A 73 -11.06 4.37 -9.96
CA GLU A 73 -12.13 5.37 -9.87
C GLU A 73 -11.56 6.64 -9.27
N GLY A 74 -11.81 7.72 -10.00
CA GLY A 74 -11.22 9.03 -9.79
C GLY A 74 -11.44 9.53 -8.38
N THR A 75 -10.38 10.07 -7.80
CA THR A 75 -10.52 11.10 -6.79
C THR A 75 -9.58 12.21 -7.21
N SER A 76 -10.16 13.19 -7.91
CA SER A 76 -9.52 14.44 -8.25
C SER A 76 -9.02 15.11 -6.98
N HIS A 77 -7.71 15.24 -6.84
CA HIS A 77 -7.11 16.29 -6.05
C HIS A 77 -6.36 17.22 -6.99
N ASN A 78 -7.02 18.36 -7.19
CA ASN A 78 -6.60 19.53 -7.93
C ASN A 78 -5.27 20.07 -7.36
N GLY A 79 -4.30 20.31 -8.24
CA GLY A 79 -2.95 20.71 -7.86
C GLY A 79 -2.04 20.94 -9.05
N ASN A 80 -2.35 22.00 -9.80
CA ASN A 80 -1.47 22.80 -10.66
C ASN A 80 -0.85 22.16 -11.92
N GLU A 81 -1.15 22.85 -13.02
CA GLU A 81 -0.66 22.76 -14.39
C GLU A 81 0.88 22.77 -14.46
N ASN A 82 1.49 21.82 -15.19
CA ASN A 82 2.34 22.15 -16.33
C ASN A 82 2.71 20.93 -17.18
N GLU A 83 2.61 21.15 -18.50
CA GLU A 83 3.26 20.48 -19.63
C GLU A 83 3.04 18.98 -19.89
N GLY A 84 2.58 18.74 -21.12
CA GLY A 84 2.21 17.43 -21.62
C GLY A 84 3.41 16.55 -21.91
N THR A 85 3.18 15.24 -21.92
CA THR A 85 3.55 14.32 -23.00
C THR A 85 2.86 12.98 -22.72
N THR A 86 2.21 12.44 -23.73
CA THR A 86 1.55 11.14 -23.82
C THR A 86 2.24 10.03 -22.98
N THR A 87 1.59 9.52 -21.94
CA THR A 87 2.06 8.34 -21.20
C THR A 87 1.77 7.07 -22.00
N LEU A 88 2.56 6.80 -23.02
CA LEU A 88 2.67 5.47 -23.60
C LEU A 88 3.43 4.60 -22.59
N SER A 89 2.72 3.66 -21.97
CA SER A 89 3.33 2.59 -21.19
C SER A 89 4.39 1.87 -22.04
N PRO A 90 5.65 1.71 -21.58
CA PRO A 90 6.63 0.96 -22.33
C PRO A 90 6.25 -0.52 -22.30
N VAL A 91 5.86 -1.05 -23.46
CA VAL A 91 5.72 -2.49 -23.67
C VAL A 91 7.12 -3.10 -23.61
N LEU A 92 7.40 -3.86 -22.55
CA LEU A 92 8.62 -4.66 -22.42
C LEU A 92 8.59 -5.77 -23.48
N GLN A 93 9.23 -5.52 -24.62
CA GLN A 93 9.50 -6.56 -25.60
C GLN A 93 10.67 -7.42 -25.10
N SER A 94 10.39 -8.69 -24.80
CA SER A 94 11.39 -9.70 -24.55
C SER A 94 12.26 -9.88 -25.80
N LYS A 95 13.53 -9.47 -25.74
CA LYS A 95 14.52 -9.79 -26.77
C LYS A 95 14.88 -11.26 -26.64
N GLU A 96 14.70 -12.02 -27.72
CA GLU A 96 15.12 -13.41 -27.77
C GLU A 96 16.63 -13.54 -27.63
N PHE A 97 17.04 -14.46 -26.76
CA PHE A 97 18.42 -14.83 -26.53
C PHE A 97 18.89 -15.71 -27.69
N LYS A 98 19.87 -15.24 -28.46
CA LYS A 98 20.57 -16.07 -29.44
C LYS A 98 21.78 -16.70 -28.76
N GLU A 99 21.73 -18.01 -28.55
CA GLU A 99 22.90 -18.82 -28.20
C GLU A 99 23.93 -18.75 -29.34
N THR A 100 25.09 -18.17 -29.08
CA THR A 100 26.29 -18.35 -29.90
C THR A 100 27.02 -19.61 -29.42
N ASN A 101 27.00 -20.66 -30.24
CA ASN A 101 27.95 -21.77 -30.11
C ASN A 101 29.35 -21.22 -30.44
N PHE A 102 30.30 -21.44 -29.53
CA PHE A 102 31.72 -21.17 -29.73
C PHE A 102 32.37 -22.23 -30.61
#